data_AF-A0AAF0W6K5-F1
#
_entry.id   AF-A0AAF0W6K5-F1
#
_cell.length_a   1.000
_cell.length_b   1.000
_cell.length_c   1.000
_cell.angle_alpha   90.00
_cell.angle_beta   90.00
_cell.angle_gamma   90.00
#
_symmetry.space_group_name_H-M   'P 1'
#
loop_
_entity.id
_entity.type
_entity.pdbx_description
1 polymer ?
#
loop_
_entity_poly.entity_id
_entity_poly.type
_entity_poly.pdbx_seq_one_letter_code
_entity_poly.pdbx_strand_id
1 'polypeptide(L)'
;MKQERLTAELAVKDSSSVVIKIKQRLPDFLQSVKLKYVKLGYGTGYRFNPVAALLVFLLVVVLPLFLATHLTANDFSFHHPQIRAWSSPILETLDTAVMASLAILFLFLLGVYWAKRPRPIYLVDFACYKPEDARKMSNEAFIKMSDDCGEFGEEMVQFQRRLAMRSGLGDETYLPAGITSRPPNLNMAEARAEAEAVMFGALDSLFQTTGLKPNDIGILIVNCSLFNPTPSLTSMIVNHYKLRSDIKSFNLGGMGCSAGVISVDLAKQLLLKANPNSYAVVVSTENITLNWYFGNDKSMLLCNCLFRMGGAALLLSNKPRDRARSKYELVHTVRTHKGADDRCYNCVYQREDDQGTIGVSLARELMAVAGDALKTNITTLGPLVLPFTEQLMFFLTLVRKKVFKANVKPYIPDFKLAFEHFCIHAGGRGVLDQVQKNLQLGDWHMEPSRMTLHRFGNTSSSSLWYELAYSEAKGRVLGGDRVWQIAFGSGFKCNSAVWRALRNIPASQSQNNPWADSINCYPIKAESPATMQAL
;
A
#
# COMPACT_ATOMS: atom_id res chain seq x y z
N MET A 1 -5.31 -33.69 -14.39
CA MET A 1 -4.65 -33.32 -15.66
C MET A 1 -5.72 -33.07 -16.70
N LYS A 2 -5.87 -31.82 -17.16
CA LYS A 2 -6.59 -31.48 -18.40
C LYS A 2 -5.67 -30.55 -19.18
N GLN A 3 -5.28 -30.96 -20.38
CA GLN A 3 -4.37 -30.24 -21.27
C GLN A 3 -4.95 -28.86 -21.62
N GLU A 4 -4.22 -27.80 -21.32
CA GLU A 4 -4.44 -26.48 -21.90
C GLU A 4 -4.04 -26.52 -23.38
N ARG A 5 -4.98 -26.24 -24.28
CA ARG A 5 -4.69 -26.12 -25.72
C ARG A 5 -3.88 -24.85 -25.97
N LEU A 6 -2.58 -25.03 -26.23
CA LEU A 6 -1.72 -24.01 -26.83
C LEU A 6 -2.19 -23.74 -28.27
N THR A 7 -2.66 -22.53 -28.56
CA THR A 7 -2.81 -22.05 -29.94
C THR A 7 -1.52 -21.35 -30.34
N ALA A 8 -0.72 -21.98 -31.20
CA ALA A 8 0.43 -21.36 -31.87
C ALA A 8 -0.01 -20.81 -33.23
N GLU A 9 0.21 -19.52 -33.48
CA GLU A 9 0.15 -18.96 -34.83
C GLU A 9 1.55 -19.08 -35.44
N LEU A 10 1.65 -19.87 -36.51
CA LEU A 10 2.88 -20.07 -37.26
C LEU A 10 2.94 -19.01 -38.36
N ALA A 11 3.85 -18.04 -38.22
CA ALA A 11 4.16 -17.09 -39.30
C ALA A 11 5.49 -17.50 -39.91
N VAL A 12 5.44 -18.08 -41.11
CA VAL A 12 6.63 -18.40 -41.89
C VAL A 12 7.13 -17.10 -42.52
N LYS A 13 8.36 -16.70 -42.20
CA LYS A 13 9.05 -15.58 -42.87
C LYS A 13 10.39 -16.12 -43.37
N ASP A 14 10.37 -16.49 -44.65
CA ASP A 14 11.45 -17.07 -45.44
C ASP A 14 12.02 -18.42 -44.95
N SER A 15 12.55 -19.18 -45.91
CA SER A 15 12.85 -20.62 -45.89
C SER A 15 13.96 -21.07 -44.92
N SER A 16 14.35 -20.25 -43.94
CA SER A 16 15.36 -20.59 -42.94
C SER A 16 15.00 -20.24 -41.48
N SER A 17 13.81 -19.69 -41.19
CA SER A 17 13.42 -19.47 -39.78
C SER A 17 11.92 -19.58 -39.51
N VAL A 18 11.55 -20.40 -38.52
CA VAL A 18 10.18 -20.53 -38.01
C VAL A 18 10.10 -19.81 -36.66
N VAL A 19 9.40 -18.67 -36.62
CA VAL A 19 9.11 -17.95 -35.37
C VAL A 19 7.76 -18.42 -34.84
N ILE A 20 7.78 -19.25 -33.79
CA ILE A 20 6.56 -19.67 -33.08
C ILE A 20 6.18 -18.56 -32.09
N LYS A 21 5.18 -17.75 -32.42
CA LYS A 21 4.59 -16.79 -31.47
C LYS A 21 3.62 -17.53 -30.54
N ILE A 22 4.10 -17.86 -29.34
CA ILE A 22 3.25 -18.39 -28.27
C ILE A 22 2.56 -17.20 -27.59
N LYS A 23 1.30 -16.94 -27.93
CA LYS A 23 0.42 -16.07 -27.13
C LYS A 23 0.04 -16.83 -25.85
N GLN A 24 0.82 -16.69 -24.77
CA GLN A 24 0.35 -17.09 -23.45
C GLN A 24 -0.81 -16.17 -23.06
N ARG A 25 -2.05 -16.68 -23.19
CA ARG A 25 -3.18 -16.09 -22.46
C ARG A 25 -2.86 -16.26 -20.97
N LEU A 26 -2.86 -15.15 -20.24
CA LEU A 26 -2.83 -15.15 -18.78
C LEU A 26 -3.87 -16.15 -18.25
N PRO A 27 -3.56 -16.92 -17.19
CA PRO A 27 -4.57 -17.77 -16.56
C PRO A 27 -5.75 -16.90 -16.15
N ASP A 28 -6.95 -17.30 -16.59
CA ASP A 28 -8.19 -16.60 -16.26
C ASP A 28 -8.33 -16.59 -14.72
N PHE A 29 -8.15 -15.40 -14.13
CA PHE A 29 -8.06 -15.12 -12.69
C PHE A 29 -9.23 -15.69 -11.88
N LEU A 30 -10.29 -16.02 -12.60
CA LEU A 30 -11.52 -16.57 -12.11
C LEU A 30 -11.41 -18.01 -11.57
N GLN A 31 -10.42 -18.83 -11.93
CA GLN A 31 -10.65 -20.26 -11.71
C GLN A 31 -10.41 -20.80 -10.27
N SER A 32 -9.56 -20.18 -9.43
CA SER A 32 -9.20 -20.78 -8.11
C SER A 32 -9.06 -19.80 -6.92
N VAL A 33 -10.03 -19.75 -6.01
CA VAL A 33 -9.87 -19.09 -4.70
C VAL A 33 -9.49 -20.15 -3.65
N LYS A 34 -8.38 -19.97 -2.92
CA LYS A 34 -7.99 -20.89 -1.84
C LYS A 34 -8.68 -20.47 -0.52
N LEU A 35 -9.60 -21.30 -0.02
CA LEU A 35 -10.40 -21.07 1.20
C LEU A 35 -9.58 -20.72 2.45
N LYS A 36 -8.31 -21.15 2.53
CA LYS A 36 -7.41 -20.79 3.64
C LYS A 36 -7.24 -19.28 3.82
N TYR A 37 -7.24 -18.51 2.74
CA TYR A 37 -7.08 -17.05 2.78
C TYR A 37 -8.36 -16.33 3.18
N VAL A 38 -9.51 -16.93 2.88
CA VAL A 38 -10.82 -16.47 3.36
C VAL A 38 -10.89 -16.64 4.88
N LYS A 39 -10.54 -17.85 5.38
CA LYS A 39 -10.46 -18.12 6.83
C LYS A 39 -9.47 -17.19 7.54
N LEU A 40 -8.35 -16.86 6.91
CA LEU A 40 -7.39 -15.88 7.45
C LEU A 40 -8.02 -14.49 7.56
N GLY A 41 -8.68 -14.00 6.50
CA GLY A 41 -9.40 -12.70 6.53
C GLY A 41 -10.41 -12.62 7.67
N TYR A 42 -11.25 -13.65 7.82
CA TYR A 42 -12.16 -13.76 8.95
C TYR A 42 -11.43 -13.93 10.30
N GLY A 43 -10.31 -14.65 10.37
CA GLY A 43 -9.53 -14.83 11.60
C GLY A 43 -8.80 -13.56 12.09
N THR A 44 -8.40 -12.66 11.18
CA THR A 44 -7.83 -11.35 11.52
C THR A 44 -8.87 -10.25 11.73
N GLY A 45 -10.02 -10.31 11.06
CA GLY A 45 -11.11 -9.31 11.16
C GLY A 45 -12.13 -9.61 12.24
N TYR A 46 -12.43 -10.89 12.43
CA TYR A 46 -13.23 -11.39 13.52
C TYR A 46 -12.32 -12.06 14.57
N ARG A 47 -11.54 -11.23 15.26
CA ARG A 47 -11.73 -11.28 16.71
C ARG A 47 -13.10 -10.66 16.96
N PHE A 48 -14.17 -11.43 16.74
CA PHE A 48 -15.44 -11.20 17.42
C PHE A 48 -15.00 -10.95 18.85
N ASN A 49 -15.07 -9.72 19.34
CA ASN A 49 -14.80 -9.52 20.75
C ASN A 49 -16.06 -10.08 21.39
N PRO A 50 -16.05 -11.31 21.95
CA PRO A 50 -17.26 -11.90 22.52
C PRO A 50 -17.83 -10.93 23.57
N VAL A 51 -16.96 -10.14 24.20
CA VAL A 51 -17.30 -9.04 25.11
C VAL A 51 -18.12 -7.94 24.41
N ALA A 52 -17.80 -7.54 23.17
CA ALA A 52 -18.56 -6.51 22.45
C ALA A 52 -19.95 -7.01 22.01
N ALA A 53 -20.05 -8.25 21.53
CA ALA A 53 -21.34 -8.85 21.18
C ALA A 53 -22.23 -9.06 22.42
N LEU A 54 -21.62 -9.51 23.52
CA LEU A 54 -22.29 -9.66 24.81
C LEU A 54 -22.69 -8.29 25.40
N LEU A 55 -21.88 -7.24 25.21
CA LEU A 55 -22.22 -5.87 25.58
C LEU A 55 -23.41 -5.35 24.78
N VAL A 56 -23.43 -5.54 23.46
CA VAL A 56 -24.58 -5.14 22.62
C VAL A 56 -25.83 -5.90 23.05
N PHE A 57 -25.74 -7.19 23.34
CA PHE A 57 -26.85 -7.97 23.88
C PHE A 57 -27.34 -7.41 25.22
N LEU A 58 -26.45 -7.11 26.16
CA LEU A 58 -26.82 -6.49 27.45
C LEU A 58 -27.42 -5.08 27.27
N LEU A 59 -26.95 -4.28 26.31
CA LEU A 59 -27.41 -2.91 26.09
C LEU A 59 -28.75 -2.85 25.33
N VAL A 60 -28.99 -3.79 24.40
CA VAL A 60 -30.21 -3.84 23.57
C VAL A 60 -31.32 -4.66 24.22
N VAL A 61 -30.97 -5.68 25.01
CA VAL A 61 -31.95 -6.58 25.64
C VAL A 61 -32.12 -6.23 27.11
N VAL A 62 -31.03 -6.17 27.89
CA VAL A 62 -31.14 -6.06 29.36
C VAL A 62 -31.44 -4.64 29.84
N LEU A 63 -30.83 -3.60 29.24
CA LEU A 63 -31.07 -2.21 29.64
C LEU A 63 -32.52 -1.73 29.39
N PRO A 64 -33.18 -2.04 28.25
CA PRO A 64 -34.59 -1.69 28.04
C PRO A 64 -35.53 -2.48 28.95
N LEU A 65 -35.22 -3.76 29.23
CA LEU A 65 -35.94 -4.56 30.22
C LEU A 65 -35.85 -3.93 31.63
N PHE A 66 -34.67 -3.45 32.02
CA PHE A 66 -34.48 -2.72 33.28
C PHE A 66 -35.29 -1.41 33.34
N LEU A 67 -35.19 -0.56 32.32
CA LEU A 67 -35.98 0.68 32.28
C LEU A 67 -37.48 0.40 32.30
N ALA A 68 -37.95 -0.60 31.56
CA ALA A 68 -39.35 -1.00 31.56
C ALA A 68 -39.83 -1.42 32.96
N THR A 69 -39.07 -2.26 33.67
CA THR A 69 -39.41 -2.67 35.06
C THR A 69 -39.49 -1.48 36.03
N HIS A 70 -38.54 -0.55 35.95
CA HIS A 70 -38.51 0.62 36.85
C HIS A 70 -39.60 1.65 36.52
N LEU A 71 -39.92 1.85 35.23
CA LEU A 71 -41.00 2.75 34.81
C LEU A 71 -42.38 2.19 35.18
N THR A 72 -42.55 0.87 35.18
CA THR A 72 -43.78 0.22 35.67
C THR A 72 -43.89 0.16 37.19
N ALA A 73 -42.76 0.11 37.91
CA ALA A 73 -42.73 0.11 39.37
C ALA A 73 -42.92 1.52 39.97
N ASN A 74 -42.48 2.58 39.27
CA ASN A 74 -42.67 3.99 39.64
C ASN A 74 -43.84 4.61 38.85
N ASP A 75 -45.02 4.01 38.93
CA ASP A 75 -46.37 4.57 38.65
C ASP A 75 -46.48 5.73 37.63
N PHE A 76 -45.80 5.66 36.47
CA PHE A 76 -45.92 6.66 35.42
C PHE A 76 -46.99 6.21 34.42
N SER A 77 -48.16 6.83 34.52
CA SER A 77 -49.38 6.52 33.79
C SER A 77 -49.21 6.49 32.27
N PHE A 78 -49.14 5.28 31.69
CA PHE A 78 -49.50 5.02 30.29
C PHE A 78 -50.64 3.99 30.27
N HIS A 79 -51.88 4.48 30.20
CA HIS A 79 -53.13 3.71 30.22
C HIS A 79 -53.42 2.89 28.95
N HIS A 80 -52.46 2.08 28.46
CA HIS A 80 -52.73 1.17 27.33
C HIS A 80 -52.83 -0.31 27.77
N PRO A 81 -54.05 -0.89 27.84
CA PRO A 81 -54.29 -2.22 28.41
C PRO A 81 -53.63 -3.39 27.63
N GLN A 82 -53.26 -3.17 26.37
CA GLN A 82 -52.58 -4.18 25.54
C GLN A 82 -51.10 -4.40 25.92
N ILE A 83 -50.44 -3.40 26.53
CA ILE A 83 -49.02 -3.49 26.92
C ILE A 83 -48.85 -4.24 28.26
N ARG A 84 -49.82 -4.12 29.17
CA ARG A 84 -49.84 -4.83 30.46
C ARG A 84 -49.95 -6.36 30.30
N ALA A 85 -50.68 -6.85 29.30
CA ALA A 85 -50.91 -8.28 29.11
C ALA A 85 -49.67 -9.04 28.59
N TRP A 86 -48.78 -8.36 27.87
CA TRP A 86 -47.54 -8.96 27.34
C TRP A 86 -46.36 -8.89 28.32
N SER A 87 -46.43 -8.05 29.36
CA SER A 87 -45.31 -7.75 30.26
C SER A 87 -45.36 -8.50 31.60
N SER A 88 -46.53 -8.99 32.04
CA SER A 88 -46.70 -9.48 33.42
C SER A 88 -45.95 -10.77 33.81
N PRO A 89 -45.75 -11.82 32.98
CA PRO A 89 -45.14 -13.06 33.47
C PRO A 89 -43.59 -13.05 33.45
N ILE A 90 -43.00 -12.28 32.54
CA ILE A 90 -41.54 -12.23 32.33
C ILE A 90 -40.89 -11.17 33.24
N LEU A 91 -41.60 -10.08 33.57
CA LEU A 91 -41.06 -9.03 34.42
C LEU A 91 -41.19 -9.34 35.92
N GLU A 92 -42.20 -10.10 36.37
CA GLU A 92 -42.35 -10.47 37.79
C GLU A 92 -41.31 -11.50 38.27
N THR A 93 -40.61 -12.17 37.35
CA THR A 93 -39.61 -13.22 37.68
C THR A 93 -38.17 -12.71 37.81
N LEU A 94 -37.90 -11.45 37.45
CA LEU A 94 -36.56 -10.86 37.55
C LEU A 94 -36.45 -10.00 38.82
N ASP A 95 -36.02 -10.61 39.92
CA ASP A 95 -35.75 -9.92 41.19
C ASP A 95 -34.70 -8.80 41.00
N THR A 96 -34.83 -7.74 41.80
CA THR A 96 -33.88 -6.61 41.94
C THR A 96 -32.42 -7.07 42.04
N ALA A 97 -32.15 -8.19 42.72
CA ALA A 97 -30.83 -8.79 42.83
C ALA A 97 -30.26 -9.29 41.49
N VAL A 98 -31.11 -9.83 40.61
CA VAL A 98 -30.73 -10.29 39.26
C VAL A 98 -30.37 -9.09 38.38
N MET A 99 -31.16 -8.01 38.45
CA MET A 99 -30.90 -6.80 37.68
C MET A 99 -29.63 -6.08 38.13
N ALA A 100 -29.38 -5.99 39.44
CA ALA A 100 -28.12 -5.46 39.97
C ALA A 100 -26.91 -6.30 39.52
N SER A 101 -27.03 -7.63 39.53
CA SER A 101 -25.99 -8.54 39.07
C SER A 101 -25.68 -8.37 37.57
N LEU A 102 -26.72 -8.21 36.74
CA LEU A 102 -26.56 -7.96 35.30
C LEU A 102 -25.94 -6.58 35.02
N ALA A 103 -26.27 -5.55 35.80
CA ALA A 103 -25.65 -4.23 35.69
C ALA A 103 -24.16 -4.25 36.06
N ILE A 104 -23.80 -4.97 37.13
CA ILE A 104 -22.39 -5.18 37.53
C ILE A 104 -21.64 -5.95 36.43
N LEU A 105 -22.23 -7.02 35.90
CA LEU A 105 -21.67 -7.77 34.78
C LEU A 105 -21.49 -6.89 33.54
N PHE A 106 -22.46 -6.03 33.23
CA PHE A 106 -22.37 -5.06 32.13
C PHE A 106 -21.22 -4.07 32.33
N LEU A 107 -21.11 -3.44 33.51
CA LEU A 107 -20.02 -2.52 33.82
C LEU A 107 -18.65 -3.21 33.79
N PHE A 108 -18.57 -4.45 34.30
CA PHE A 108 -17.36 -5.27 34.22
C PHE A 108 -16.97 -5.57 32.77
N LEU A 109 -17.92 -6.03 31.95
CA LEU A 109 -17.68 -6.30 30.53
C LEU A 109 -17.34 -5.02 29.76
N LEU A 110 -17.95 -3.90 30.12
CA LEU A 110 -17.65 -2.59 29.54
C LEU A 110 -16.20 -2.19 29.89
N GLY A 111 -15.80 -2.34 31.15
CA GLY A 111 -14.42 -2.16 31.60
C GLY A 111 -13.44 -3.06 30.86
N VAL A 112 -13.75 -4.35 30.72
CA VAL A 112 -12.94 -5.31 29.95
C VAL A 112 -12.87 -4.94 28.47
N TYR A 113 -13.96 -4.48 27.87
CA TYR A 113 -14.00 -4.02 26.48
C TYR A 113 -13.09 -2.81 26.28
N TRP A 114 -13.20 -1.79 27.14
CA TRP A 114 -12.34 -0.60 27.07
C TRP A 114 -10.87 -0.95 27.31
N ALA A 115 -10.58 -1.82 28.27
CA ALA A 115 -9.21 -2.27 28.57
C ALA A 115 -8.59 -3.11 27.44
N LYS A 116 -9.39 -3.94 26.76
CA LYS A 116 -8.92 -4.80 25.65
C LYS A 116 -9.03 -4.14 24.27
N ARG A 117 -9.61 -2.93 24.17
CA ARG A 117 -9.74 -2.24 22.90
C ARG A 117 -8.35 -1.86 22.39
N PRO A 118 -7.96 -2.28 21.17
CA PRO A 118 -6.69 -1.87 20.61
C PRO A 118 -6.68 -0.35 20.44
N ARG A 119 -5.57 0.28 20.81
CA ARG A 119 -5.39 1.72 20.61
C ARG A 119 -5.39 2.02 19.11
N PRO A 120 -6.05 3.10 18.67
CA PRO A 120 -5.97 3.52 17.27
C PRO A 120 -4.53 3.95 16.95
N ILE A 121 -4.13 3.72 15.71
CA ILE A 121 -2.87 4.23 15.16
C ILE A 121 -3.22 5.36 14.21
N TYR A 122 -2.63 6.52 14.46
CA TYR A 122 -2.84 7.73 13.70
C TYR A 122 -1.65 8.00 12.79
N LEU A 123 -1.91 8.39 11.55
CA LEU A 123 -0.96 9.10 10.71
C LEU A 123 -1.15 10.58 10.96
N VAL A 124 -0.24 11.15 11.75
CA VAL A 124 -0.27 12.56 12.14
C VAL A 124 -0.07 13.41 10.90
N ASP A 125 1.04 13.15 10.19
CA ASP A 125 1.34 13.73 8.89
C ASP A 125 2.39 12.88 8.15
N PHE A 126 2.62 13.19 6.88
CA PHE A 126 3.70 12.64 6.06
C PHE A 126 4.25 13.73 5.12
N ALA A 127 5.50 13.57 4.71
CA ALA A 127 6.15 14.44 3.75
C ALA A 127 6.88 13.61 2.70
N CYS A 128 6.89 14.08 1.46
CA CYS A 128 7.63 13.46 0.37
C CYS A 128 8.76 14.39 -0.06
N TYR A 129 9.94 13.85 -0.31
CA TYR A 129 11.06 14.61 -0.84
C TYR A 129 10.82 14.98 -2.29
N LYS A 130 10.91 16.26 -2.62
CA LYS A 130 10.94 16.72 -4.00
C LYS A 130 12.37 17.13 -4.35
N PRO A 131 13.04 16.41 -5.26
CA PRO A 131 14.39 16.79 -5.67
C PRO A 131 14.41 18.15 -6.39
N GLU A 132 15.57 18.81 -6.33
CA GLU A 132 15.81 20.09 -7.01
C GLU A 132 15.70 19.96 -8.54
N ASP A 133 15.33 21.05 -9.20
CA ASP A 133 15.13 21.08 -10.65
C ASP A 133 16.41 20.77 -11.45
N ALA A 134 17.59 21.01 -10.88
CA ALA A 134 18.88 20.60 -11.46
C ALA A 134 19.04 19.08 -11.63
N ARG A 135 18.23 18.28 -10.91
CA ARG A 135 18.22 16.81 -11.01
C ARG A 135 17.14 16.28 -11.96
N LYS A 136 16.36 17.16 -12.60
CA LYS A 136 15.33 16.76 -13.57
C LYS A 136 15.98 16.10 -14.78
N MET A 137 15.33 15.06 -15.27
CA MET A 137 15.76 14.26 -16.40
C MET A 137 14.56 13.98 -17.30
N SER A 138 14.64 14.50 -18.53
CA SER A 138 13.68 14.17 -19.60
C SER A 138 13.98 12.81 -20.23
N ASN A 139 13.00 12.24 -20.92
CA ASN A 139 13.22 10.98 -21.64
C ASN A 139 14.31 11.13 -22.71
N GLU A 140 14.33 12.25 -23.42
CA GLU A 140 15.36 12.56 -24.42
C GLU A 140 16.76 12.70 -23.80
N ALA A 141 16.88 13.45 -22.70
CA ALA A 141 18.14 13.62 -21.98
C ALA A 141 18.65 12.29 -21.40
N PHE A 142 17.75 11.44 -20.89
CA PHE A 142 18.09 10.09 -20.43
C PHE A 142 18.66 9.24 -21.55
N ILE A 143 18.03 9.23 -22.74
CA ILE A 143 18.52 8.45 -23.87
C ILE A 143 19.88 8.97 -24.34
N LYS A 144 20.05 10.29 -24.42
CA LYS A 144 21.33 10.91 -24.75
C LYS A 144 22.42 10.55 -23.73
N MET A 145 22.09 10.57 -22.44
CA MET A 145 23.01 10.15 -21.38
C MET A 145 23.43 8.68 -21.54
N SER A 146 22.49 7.78 -21.85
CA SER A 146 22.80 6.37 -22.09
C SER A 146 23.68 6.17 -23.33
N ASP A 147 23.48 6.96 -24.40
CA ASP A 147 24.29 6.91 -25.62
C ASP A 147 25.71 7.47 -25.38
N ASP A 148 25.81 8.65 -24.76
CA ASP A 148 27.07 9.33 -24.42
C ASP A 148 27.92 8.52 -23.43
N CYS A 149 27.31 7.62 -22.65
CA CYS A 149 28.02 6.77 -21.68
C CYS A 149 28.97 5.76 -22.37
N GLY A 150 28.71 5.39 -23.63
CA GLY A 150 29.56 4.46 -24.40
C GLY A 150 29.57 3.00 -23.92
N GLU A 151 28.96 2.69 -22.78
CA GLU A 151 28.92 1.33 -22.21
C GLU A 151 27.87 0.42 -22.88
N PHE A 152 26.86 0.99 -23.53
CA PHE A 152 25.76 0.23 -24.11
C PHE A 152 25.90 0.08 -25.62
N GLY A 153 25.80 -1.14 -26.12
CA GLY A 153 25.70 -1.39 -27.56
C GLY A 153 24.41 -0.81 -28.16
N GLU A 154 24.41 -0.54 -29.47
CA GLU A 154 23.30 0.11 -30.18
C GLU A 154 21.93 -0.56 -29.94
N GLU A 155 21.90 -1.90 -29.90
CA GLU A 155 20.67 -2.65 -29.62
C GLU A 155 20.08 -2.33 -28.24
N MET A 156 20.94 -2.15 -27.22
CA MET A 156 20.51 -1.85 -25.85
C MET A 156 20.09 -0.40 -25.71
N VAL A 157 20.76 0.53 -26.40
CA VAL A 157 20.32 1.93 -26.47
C VAL A 157 18.93 2.01 -27.13
N GLN A 158 18.70 1.31 -28.24
CA GLN A 158 17.38 1.24 -28.87
C GLN A 158 16.33 0.58 -27.97
N PHE A 159 16.71 -0.43 -27.19
CA PHE A 159 15.82 -1.04 -26.20
C PHE A 159 15.42 -0.05 -25.11
N GLN A 160 16.39 0.67 -24.52
CA GLN A 160 16.16 1.71 -23.53
C GLN A 160 15.27 2.83 -24.10
N ARG A 161 15.51 3.26 -25.34
CA ARG A 161 14.67 4.26 -26.04
C ARG A 161 13.22 3.82 -26.14
N ARG A 162 12.96 2.58 -26.61
CA ARG A 162 11.59 2.03 -26.69
C ARG A 162 10.93 1.94 -25.32
N LEU A 163 11.70 1.59 -24.29
CA LEU A 163 11.19 1.44 -22.94
C LEU A 163 10.88 2.80 -22.30
N ALA A 164 11.75 3.80 -22.43
CA ALA A 164 11.54 5.16 -21.93
C ALA A 164 10.19 5.70 -22.45
N MET A 165 9.95 5.60 -23.76
CA MET A 165 8.69 6.05 -24.38
C MET A 165 7.45 5.28 -23.90
N ARG A 166 7.57 4.01 -23.51
CA ARG A 166 6.42 3.16 -23.12
C ARG A 166 6.24 2.99 -21.61
N SER A 167 7.22 3.46 -20.82
CA SER A 167 7.30 3.28 -19.38
C SER A 167 6.16 3.98 -18.63
N GLY A 168 5.65 5.07 -19.19
CA GLY A 168 4.70 5.98 -18.56
C GLY A 168 5.35 7.11 -17.77
N LEU A 169 6.69 7.22 -17.77
CA LEU A 169 7.43 8.34 -17.19
C LEU A 169 7.35 9.56 -18.12
N GLY A 170 7.18 10.74 -17.52
CA GLY A 170 7.24 12.02 -18.19
C GLY A 170 8.63 12.64 -18.18
N ASP A 171 8.73 13.86 -18.66
CA ASP A 171 10.01 14.54 -18.86
C ASP A 171 10.55 15.29 -17.63
N GLU A 172 9.85 15.21 -16.50
CA GLU A 172 10.22 15.91 -15.25
C GLU A 172 10.63 14.95 -14.11
N THR A 173 11.02 13.72 -14.45
CA THR A 173 11.50 12.75 -13.45
C THR A 173 12.90 13.08 -12.94
N TYR A 174 13.37 12.43 -11.87
CA TYR A 174 14.63 12.80 -11.21
C TYR A 174 15.64 11.65 -11.12
N LEU A 175 16.92 11.97 -11.36
CA LEU A 175 18.05 11.05 -11.18
C LEU A 175 19.14 11.66 -10.27
N PRO A 176 19.93 10.86 -9.54
CA PRO A 176 21.02 11.35 -8.71
C PRO A 176 22.21 11.83 -9.53
N ALA A 177 22.94 12.80 -8.96
CA ALA A 177 24.15 13.37 -9.56
C ALA A 177 25.20 12.30 -9.88
N GLY A 178 25.34 11.27 -9.04
CA GLY A 178 26.25 10.14 -9.31
C GLY A 178 25.96 9.46 -10.64
N ILE A 179 24.69 9.26 -11.00
CA ILE A 179 24.30 8.64 -12.29
C ILE A 179 24.48 9.64 -13.45
N THR A 180 24.12 10.90 -13.27
CA THR A 180 24.08 11.88 -14.35
C THR A 180 25.43 12.56 -14.65
N SER A 181 26.43 12.34 -13.80
CA SER A 181 27.80 12.81 -13.99
C SER A 181 28.43 12.26 -15.27
N ARG A 182 29.40 12.98 -15.83
CA ARG A 182 30.14 12.58 -17.03
C ARG A 182 31.65 12.54 -16.74
N PRO A 183 32.27 11.35 -16.58
CA PRO A 183 31.63 10.03 -16.56
C PRO A 183 30.76 9.79 -15.30
N PRO A 184 29.87 8.77 -15.28
CA PRO A 184 29.09 8.42 -14.11
C PRO A 184 29.98 8.11 -12.90
N ASN A 185 29.61 8.63 -11.73
CA ASN A 185 30.37 8.50 -10.50
C ASN A 185 29.63 7.64 -9.48
N LEU A 186 29.68 6.32 -9.67
CA LEU A 186 28.89 5.37 -8.86
C LEU A 186 29.71 4.85 -7.67
N ASN A 187 29.91 5.71 -6.67
CA ASN A 187 30.69 5.36 -5.48
C ASN A 187 29.87 5.51 -4.18
N MET A 188 30.43 5.03 -3.07
CA MET A 188 29.78 5.07 -1.75
C MET A 188 29.52 6.47 -1.23
N ALA A 189 30.33 7.47 -1.59
CA ALA A 189 30.13 8.86 -1.17
C ALA A 189 28.91 9.46 -1.88
N GLU A 190 28.77 9.27 -3.20
CA GLU A 190 27.60 9.72 -3.96
C GLU A 190 26.32 9.01 -3.51
N ALA A 191 26.40 7.71 -3.21
CA ALA A 191 25.26 6.97 -2.68
C ALA A 191 24.83 7.50 -1.29
N ARG A 192 25.79 7.82 -0.42
CA ARG A 192 25.49 8.47 0.86
C ARG A 192 24.88 9.85 0.65
N ALA A 193 25.40 10.65 -0.27
CA ALA A 193 24.87 11.98 -0.58
C ALA A 193 23.43 11.93 -1.11
N GLU A 194 23.09 10.96 -1.98
CA GLU A 194 21.72 10.71 -2.41
C GLU A 194 20.83 10.36 -1.22
N ALA A 195 21.24 9.40 -0.39
CA ALA A 195 20.46 8.95 0.75
C ALA A 195 20.23 10.08 1.78
N GLU A 196 21.27 10.87 2.08
CA GLU A 196 21.19 12.04 2.96
C GLU A 196 20.23 13.09 2.42
N ALA A 197 20.39 13.50 1.15
CA ALA A 197 19.52 14.50 0.53
C ALA A 197 18.04 14.10 0.60
N VAL A 198 17.74 12.84 0.27
CA VAL A 198 16.36 12.35 0.23
C VAL A 198 15.78 12.16 1.64
N MET A 199 16.51 11.49 2.54
CA MET A 199 16.00 11.19 3.89
C MET A 199 15.88 12.46 4.72
N PHE A 200 16.90 13.33 4.71
CA PHE A 200 16.88 14.56 5.50
C PHE A 200 15.86 15.55 4.94
N GLY A 201 15.79 15.73 3.61
CA GLY A 201 14.79 16.62 3.01
C GLY A 201 13.34 16.21 3.32
N ALA A 202 13.04 14.90 3.32
CA ALA A 202 11.72 14.41 3.72
C ALA A 202 11.45 14.61 5.24
N LEU A 203 12.45 14.36 6.09
CA LEU A 203 12.33 14.51 7.55
C LEU A 203 12.21 15.97 7.98
N ASP A 204 12.99 16.87 7.38
CA ASP A 204 12.94 18.30 7.65
C ASP A 204 11.55 18.86 7.35
N SER A 205 11.00 18.50 6.18
CA SER A 205 9.63 18.86 5.77
C SER A 205 8.59 18.32 6.76
N LEU A 206 8.77 17.08 7.24
CA LEU A 206 7.88 16.45 8.21
C LEU A 206 7.95 17.16 9.57
N PHE A 207 9.15 17.45 10.09
CA PHE A 207 9.35 18.14 11.36
C PHE A 207 8.84 19.57 11.32
N GLN A 208 9.06 20.29 10.23
CA GLN A 208 8.53 21.63 10.03
C GLN A 208 7.00 21.62 10.06
N THR A 209 6.36 20.70 9.33
CA THR A 209 4.90 20.62 9.23
C THR A 209 4.25 20.20 10.56
N THR A 210 4.90 19.29 11.29
CA THR A 210 4.34 18.72 12.52
C THR A 210 4.74 19.48 13.80
N GLY A 211 5.76 20.32 13.74
CA GLY A 211 6.34 21.01 14.90
C GLY A 211 6.95 20.05 15.94
N LEU A 212 7.23 18.80 15.56
CA LEU A 212 7.76 17.79 16.45
C LEU A 212 9.27 17.91 16.59
N LYS A 213 9.76 17.80 17.82
CA LYS A 213 11.21 17.78 18.07
C LYS A 213 11.75 16.39 17.77
N PRO A 214 12.95 16.26 17.20
CA PRO A 214 13.54 14.95 16.94
C PRO A 214 13.60 14.04 18.18
N ASN A 215 13.84 14.61 19.37
CA ASN A 215 13.89 13.86 20.64
C ASN A 215 12.55 13.27 21.11
N ASP A 216 11.42 13.68 20.54
CA ASP A 216 10.10 13.11 20.87
C ASP A 216 9.85 11.76 20.18
N ILE A 217 10.70 11.38 19.21
CA ILE A 217 10.57 10.15 18.42
C ILE A 217 11.08 8.96 19.23
N GLY A 218 10.22 7.97 19.47
CA GLY A 218 10.61 6.74 20.19
C GLY A 218 11.01 5.59 19.28
N ILE A 219 10.53 5.58 18.04
CA ILE A 219 10.76 4.51 17.06
C ILE A 219 11.15 5.13 15.72
N LEU A 220 12.21 4.63 15.09
CA LEU A 220 12.63 5.00 13.74
C LEU A 220 12.71 3.73 12.88
N ILE A 221 12.02 3.70 11.76
CA ILE A 221 12.11 2.61 10.79
C ILE A 221 12.50 3.21 9.45
N VAL A 222 13.65 2.79 8.91
CA VAL A 222 14.08 3.16 7.56
C VAL A 222 13.98 1.93 6.69
N ASN A 223 13.41 2.07 5.49
CA ASN A 223 13.48 1.03 4.47
C ASN A 223 14.12 1.57 3.19
N CYS A 224 15.12 0.83 2.71
CA CYS A 224 15.79 0.99 1.44
C CYS A 224 16.29 -0.39 1.00
N SER A 225 15.92 -0.83 -0.20
CA SER A 225 16.11 -2.23 -0.58
C SER A 225 17.56 -2.52 -0.93
N LEU A 226 18.18 -1.67 -1.73
CA LEU A 226 19.44 -1.98 -2.42
C LEU A 226 20.67 -1.23 -1.88
N PHE A 227 20.50 -0.30 -0.93
CA PHE A 227 21.62 0.37 -0.27
C PHE A 227 21.55 0.22 1.24
N ASN A 228 22.42 -0.64 1.76
CA ASN A 228 22.50 -0.98 3.18
C ASN A 228 23.94 -0.80 3.69
N PRO A 229 24.41 0.44 3.85
CA PRO A 229 25.78 0.72 4.29
C PRO A 229 26.02 0.33 5.76
N THR A 230 27.29 0.25 6.14
CA THR A 230 27.74 0.26 7.54
C THR A 230 28.48 1.58 7.79
N PRO A 231 28.04 2.44 8.74
CA PRO A 231 26.85 2.31 9.58
C PRO A 231 25.52 2.43 8.80
N SER A 232 24.42 1.95 9.39
CA SER A 232 23.09 1.89 8.75
C SER A 232 22.48 3.26 8.44
N LEU A 233 21.48 3.30 7.56
CA LEU A 233 20.73 4.53 7.26
C LEU A 233 19.98 5.08 8.49
N THR A 234 19.48 4.20 9.36
CA THR A 234 18.93 4.63 10.65
C THR A 234 19.98 5.34 11.51
N SER A 235 21.21 4.84 11.55
CA SER A 235 22.31 5.43 12.31
C SER A 235 22.70 6.80 11.76
N MET A 236 22.65 6.97 10.43
CA MET A 236 22.87 8.24 9.76
C MET A 236 21.84 9.30 10.22
N ILE A 237 20.55 8.96 10.26
CA ILE A 237 19.49 9.85 10.76
C ILE A 237 19.66 10.14 12.26
N VAL A 238 19.91 9.11 13.08
CA VAL A 238 20.13 9.27 14.53
C VAL A 238 21.29 10.23 14.80
N ASN A 239 22.39 10.08 14.07
CA ASN A 239 23.55 10.96 14.19
C ASN A 239 23.26 12.39 13.69
N HIS A 240 22.53 12.56 12.58
CA HIS A 240 22.24 13.87 12.02
C HIS A 240 21.34 14.70 12.95
N TYR A 241 20.20 14.14 13.37
CA TYR A 241 19.22 14.85 14.20
C TYR A 241 19.46 14.76 15.70
N LYS A 242 20.55 14.09 16.12
CA LYS A 242 20.91 13.86 17.53
C LYS A 242 19.74 13.28 18.33
N LEU A 243 19.13 12.23 17.77
CA LEU A 243 18.00 11.55 18.40
C LEU A 243 18.40 10.95 19.75
N ARG A 244 17.41 10.77 20.62
CA ARG A 244 17.56 10.16 21.96
C ARG A 244 18.31 8.82 21.94
N SER A 245 19.11 8.57 22.97
CA SER A 245 20.01 7.40 23.07
C SER A 245 19.30 6.05 23.16
N ASP A 246 18.04 6.02 23.61
CA ASP A 246 17.21 4.82 23.75
C ASP A 246 16.21 4.64 22.59
N ILE A 247 16.43 5.32 21.46
CA ILE A 247 15.60 5.19 20.27
C ILE A 247 15.60 3.76 19.73
N LYS A 248 14.42 3.22 19.41
CA LYS A 248 14.27 1.92 18.77
C LYS A 248 14.38 2.09 17.26
N SER A 249 15.56 1.82 16.70
CA SER A 249 15.81 1.99 15.27
C SER A 249 15.86 0.66 14.50
N PHE A 250 15.26 0.60 13.31
CA PHE A 250 15.21 -0.58 12.45
C PHE A 250 15.51 -0.22 11.00
N ASN A 251 16.51 -0.86 10.40
CA ASN A 251 16.86 -0.70 8.99
C ASN A 251 16.39 -1.92 8.20
N LEU A 252 15.49 -1.74 7.23
CA LEU A 252 14.88 -2.81 6.45
C LEU A 252 15.41 -2.79 5.01
N GLY A 253 16.06 -3.88 4.59
CA GLY A 253 16.61 -4.06 3.23
C GLY A 253 16.02 -5.26 2.48
N GLY A 254 16.23 -5.31 1.15
CA GLY A 254 15.88 -6.46 0.31
C GLY A 254 14.37 -6.78 0.16
N MET A 255 13.47 -5.84 0.51
CA MET A 255 12.02 -6.08 0.48
C MET A 255 11.31 -5.54 -0.77
N GLY A 256 11.99 -4.72 -1.56
CA GLY A 256 11.48 -4.09 -2.77
C GLY A 256 10.41 -3.04 -2.49
N CYS A 257 9.64 -2.66 -3.51
CA CYS A 257 8.71 -1.53 -3.46
C CYS A 257 7.54 -1.68 -2.47
N SER A 258 7.33 -2.86 -1.87
CA SER A 258 6.31 -3.06 -0.82
C SER A 258 6.79 -2.73 0.60
N ALA A 259 8.07 -2.36 0.76
CA ALA A 259 8.70 -2.13 2.05
C ALA A 259 8.06 -0.98 2.85
N GLY A 260 7.49 0.03 2.18
CA GLY A 260 6.80 1.15 2.85
C GLY A 260 5.59 0.66 3.67
N VAL A 261 4.70 -0.13 3.06
CA VAL A 261 3.54 -0.71 3.74
C VAL A 261 3.95 -1.73 4.82
N ILE A 262 5.02 -2.50 4.58
CA ILE A 262 5.59 -3.41 5.59
C ILE A 262 6.09 -2.63 6.81
N SER A 263 6.74 -1.48 6.59
CA SER A 263 7.25 -0.61 7.65
C SER A 263 6.14 0.03 8.47
N VAL A 264 5.03 0.44 7.82
CA VAL A 264 3.82 0.90 8.53
C VAL A 264 3.23 -0.20 9.40
N ASP A 265 3.13 -1.44 8.91
CA ASP A 265 2.64 -2.57 9.70
C ASP A 265 3.57 -2.86 10.91
N LEU A 266 4.89 -2.82 10.70
CA LEU A 266 5.87 -2.98 11.79
C LEU A 266 5.71 -1.87 12.84
N ALA A 267 5.61 -0.61 12.40
CA ALA A 267 5.40 0.54 13.29
C ALA A 267 4.12 0.38 14.12
N LYS A 268 3.01 -0.01 13.49
CA LYS A 268 1.74 -0.33 14.17
C LYS A 268 1.96 -1.40 15.24
N GLN A 269 2.63 -2.50 14.93
CA GLN A 269 2.86 -3.56 15.90
C GLN A 269 3.72 -3.10 17.10
N LEU A 270 4.77 -2.33 16.84
CA LEU A 270 5.66 -1.79 17.88
C LEU A 270 4.96 -0.77 18.78
N LEU A 271 4.15 0.11 18.20
CA LEU A 271 3.33 1.08 18.95
C LEU A 271 2.28 0.38 19.81
N LEU A 272 1.61 -0.66 19.30
CA LEU A 272 0.56 -1.35 20.03
C LEU A 272 1.09 -2.26 21.15
N LYS A 273 2.19 -2.99 20.91
CA LYS A 273 2.67 -4.03 21.83
C LYS A 273 3.70 -3.53 22.83
N ALA A 274 4.62 -2.65 22.42
CA ALA A 274 5.84 -2.39 23.17
C ALA A 274 6.05 -0.92 23.54
N ASN A 275 5.30 0.02 22.95
CA ASN A 275 5.54 1.46 23.09
C ASN A 275 4.22 2.26 23.20
N PRO A 276 3.52 2.16 24.33
CA PRO A 276 2.32 2.96 24.56
C PRO A 276 2.65 4.46 24.56
N ASN A 277 1.78 5.29 24.00
CA ASN A 277 1.93 6.76 23.97
C ASN A 277 3.27 7.24 23.38
N SER A 278 3.65 6.72 22.21
CA SER A 278 4.90 7.04 21.52
C SER A 278 4.65 7.56 20.11
N TYR A 279 5.67 8.20 19.53
CA TYR A 279 5.76 8.48 18.10
C TYR A 279 6.65 7.43 17.42
N ALA A 280 6.28 7.07 16.20
CA ALA A 280 7.11 6.27 15.30
C ALA A 280 7.27 7.03 13.97
N VAL A 281 8.51 7.16 13.51
CA VAL A 281 8.82 7.71 12.21
C VAL A 281 9.20 6.59 11.25
N VAL A 282 8.54 6.54 10.10
CA VAL A 282 8.89 5.63 9.00
C VAL A 282 9.48 6.45 7.87
N VAL A 283 10.68 6.12 7.40
CA VAL A 283 11.31 6.71 6.22
C VAL A 283 11.43 5.63 5.16
N SER A 284 10.85 5.90 3.98
CA SER A 284 10.88 5.01 2.82
C SER A 284 11.65 5.70 1.70
N THR A 285 12.69 5.08 1.19
CA THR A 285 13.49 5.61 0.09
C THR A 285 14.15 4.46 -0.68
N GLU A 286 14.65 4.74 -1.88
CA GLU A 286 15.49 3.81 -2.63
C GLU A 286 16.68 4.58 -3.18
N ASN A 287 17.88 4.09 -2.87
CA ASN A 287 19.09 4.62 -3.46
C ASN A 287 19.35 3.88 -4.78
N ILE A 288 19.44 4.63 -5.86
CA ILE A 288 19.65 4.05 -7.19
C ILE A 288 21.08 4.27 -7.69
N THR A 289 21.87 5.13 -7.04
CA THR A 289 23.25 5.45 -7.46
C THR A 289 24.13 4.21 -7.67
N LEU A 290 24.19 3.30 -6.70
CA LEU A 290 25.07 2.10 -6.81
C LEU A 290 24.46 0.92 -7.57
N ASN A 291 23.22 1.05 -8.03
CA ASN A 291 22.47 -0.04 -8.62
C ASN A 291 22.17 0.21 -10.11
N TRP A 292 22.90 1.14 -10.72
CA TRP A 292 22.83 1.36 -12.16
C TRP A 292 23.50 0.19 -12.90
N TYR A 293 22.75 -0.43 -13.79
CA TYR A 293 23.23 -1.61 -14.52
C TYR A 293 23.86 -1.23 -15.86
N PHE A 294 25.10 -1.65 -16.10
CA PHE A 294 25.83 -1.40 -17.36
C PHE A 294 25.85 -2.61 -18.32
N GLY A 295 25.29 -3.75 -17.92
CA GLY A 295 25.31 -4.96 -18.75
C GLY A 295 24.25 -4.98 -19.86
N ASN A 296 24.22 -6.10 -20.60
CA ASN A 296 23.39 -6.28 -21.79
C ASN A 296 22.11 -7.11 -21.56
N ASP A 297 21.87 -7.57 -20.33
CA ASP A 297 20.63 -8.28 -19.98
C ASP A 297 19.43 -7.31 -19.94
N LYS A 298 18.53 -7.43 -20.93
CA LYS A 298 17.30 -6.65 -21.04
C LYS A 298 16.41 -6.73 -19.80
N SER A 299 16.41 -7.85 -19.07
CA SER A 299 15.60 -8.02 -17.86
C SER A 299 16.09 -7.18 -16.68
N MET A 300 17.38 -6.83 -16.67
CA MET A 300 18.01 -5.97 -15.66
C MET A 300 18.00 -4.49 -16.08
N LEU A 301 18.17 -4.21 -17.38
CA LEU A 301 18.08 -2.86 -17.93
C LEU A 301 16.72 -2.18 -17.70
N LEU A 302 15.65 -2.95 -17.49
CA LEU A 302 14.33 -2.40 -17.15
C LEU A 302 14.39 -1.47 -15.93
N CYS A 303 15.25 -1.77 -14.95
CA CYS A 303 15.37 -0.98 -13.73
C CYS A 303 15.86 0.45 -14.00
N ASN A 304 16.89 0.62 -14.84
CA ASN A 304 17.43 1.95 -15.19
C ASN A 304 16.36 2.87 -15.81
N CYS A 305 15.44 2.30 -16.59
CA CYS A 305 14.41 3.09 -17.27
C CYS A 305 13.19 3.42 -16.38
N LEU A 306 12.98 2.73 -15.26
CA LEU A 306 11.79 2.90 -14.43
C LEU A 306 12.06 3.65 -13.13
N PHE A 307 13.16 3.31 -12.45
CA PHE A 307 13.43 3.81 -11.12
C PHE A 307 13.94 5.25 -11.15
N ARG A 308 13.47 6.04 -10.19
CA ARG A 308 13.80 7.46 -10.05
C ARG A 308 14.01 7.79 -8.58
N MET A 309 14.73 8.89 -8.35
CA MET A 309 15.01 9.38 -7.02
C MET A 309 13.72 9.80 -6.32
N GLY A 310 13.55 9.37 -5.07
CA GLY A 310 12.44 9.81 -4.22
C GLY A 310 12.47 9.21 -2.83
N GLY A 311 11.67 9.79 -1.95
CA GLY A 311 11.53 9.31 -0.58
C GLY A 311 10.36 9.96 0.16
N ALA A 312 9.91 9.30 1.20
CA ALA A 312 8.83 9.79 2.06
C ALA A 312 9.13 9.51 3.53
N ALA A 313 8.80 10.48 4.39
CA ALA A 313 8.86 10.38 5.84
C ALA A 313 7.46 10.49 6.43
N LEU A 314 7.16 9.63 7.39
CA LEU A 314 5.83 9.47 7.96
C LEU A 314 5.87 9.53 9.47
N LEU A 315 4.93 10.25 10.07
CA LEU A 315 4.77 10.31 11.51
C LEU A 315 3.53 9.55 11.96
N LEU A 316 3.76 8.44 12.65
CA LEU A 316 2.71 7.62 13.26
C LEU A 316 2.64 7.87 14.78
N SER A 317 1.43 7.86 15.33
CA SER A 317 1.18 8.03 16.77
C SER A 317 0.12 7.05 17.26
N ASN A 318 0.26 6.59 18.51
CA ASN A 318 -0.80 5.89 19.24
C ASN A 318 -1.32 6.72 20.43
N LYS A 319 -0.98 8.02 20.50
CA LYS A 319 -1.40 8.92 21.58
C LYS A 319 -2.84 9.38 21.33
N PRO A 320 -3.77 9.23 22.29
CA PRO A 320 -5.16 9.64 22.12
C PRO A 320 -5.33 11.12 21.74
N ARG A 321 -4.49 12.00 22.29
CA ARG A 321 -4.50 13.45 22.03
C ARG A 321 -4.21 13.82 20.57
N ASP A 322 -3.52 12.94 19.82
CA ASP A 322 -3.14 13.25 18.45
C ASP A 322 -4.29 13.02 17.46
N ARG A 323 -5.40 12.43 17.88
CA ARG A 323 -6.57 12.17 17.03
C ARG A 323 -7.05 13.42 16.29
N ALA A 324 -7.14 14.56 17.00
CA ALA A 324 -7.68 15.80 16.44
C ALA A 324 -6.77 16.46 15.39
N ARG A 325 -5.45 16.27 15.53
CA ARG A 325 -4.46 16.86 14.60
C ARG A 325 -4.07 15.93 13.46
N SER A 326 -4.41 14.64 13.55
CA SER A 326 -3.97 13.63 12.58
C SER A 326 -4.78 13.68 11.30
N LYS A 327 -4.11 13.43 10.18
CA LYS A 327 -4.77 13.36 8.87
C LYS A 327 -5.57 12.06 8.72
N TYR A 328 -4.99 10.92 9.12
CA TYR A 328 -5.61 9.61 8.92
C TYR A 328 -5.52 8.70 10.16
N GLU A 329 -6.40 7.71 10.21
CA GLU A 329 -6.33 6.56 11.12
C GLU A 329 -6.07 5.29 10.30
N LEU A 330 -5.10 4.47 10.75
CA LEU A 330 -4.80 3.18 10.14
C LEU A 330 -5.82 2.13 10.62
N VAL A 331 -6.69 1.70 9.70
CA VAL A 331 -7.77 0.76 9.99
C VAL A 331 -7.26 -0.69 9.89
N HIS A 332 -6.73 -1.06 8.73
CA HIS A 332 -6.27 -2.42 8.44
C HIS A 332 -4.93 -2.45 7.73
N THR A 333 -4.17 -3.51 8.01
CA THR A 333 -2.94 -3.87 7.31
C THR A 333 -3.05 -5.35 6.94
N VAL A 334 -2.78 -5.70 5.68
CA VAL A 334 -2.81 -7.10 5.20
C VAL A 334 -1.53 -7.39 4.47
N ARG A 335 -0.83 -8.46 4.89
CA ARG A 335 0.43 -8.90 4.31
C ARG A 335 0.28 -10.23 3.62
N THR A 336 0.67 -10.28 2.35
CA THR A 336 0.77 -11.51 1.57
C THR A 336 2.22 -11.72 1.19
N HIS A 337 2.77 -12.88 1.55
CA HIS A 337 4.11 -13.31 1.16
C HIS A 337 4.01 -14.63 0.38
N LYS A 338 4.53 -14.64 -0.86
CA LYS A 338 4.49 -15.83 -1.72
C LYS A 338 5.87 -16.46 -1.96
N GLY A 339 6.94 -15.97 -1.36
CA GLY A 339 8.30 -16.46 -1.58
C GLY A 339 8.60 -17.89 -1.11
N ALA A 340 7.61 -18.64 -0.62
CA ALA A 340 7.73 -20.09 -0.47
C ALA A 340 7.47 -20.85 -1.79
N ASP A 341 7.00 -20.15 -2.83
CA ASP A 341 6.88 -20.66 -4.20
C ASP A 341 8.08 -20.15 -5.01
N ASP A 342 8.83 -21.06 -5.63
CA ASP A 342 10.10 -20.74 -6.31
C ASP A 342 9.93 -19.73 -7.45
N ARG A 343 8.80 -19.77 -8.17
CA ARG A 343 8.52 -18.76 -9.22
C ARG A 343 8.33 -17.40 -8.61
N CYS A 344 7.63 -17.33 -7.47
CA CYS A 344 7.45 -16.06 -6.74
C CYS A 344 8.78 -15.56 -6.16
N TYR A 345 9.60 -16.46 -5.61
CA TYR A 345 10.90 -16.13 -5.03
C TYR A 345 11.88 -15.57 -6.08
N ASN A 346 12.02 -16.26 -7.22
CA ASN A 346 12.94 -15.89 -8.31
C ASN A 346 12.40 -14.77 -9.23
N CYS A 347 11.21 -14.24 -8.95
CA CYS A 347 10.53 -13.28 -9.82
C CYS A 347 11.22 -11.92 -9.94
N VAL A 348 11.81 -11.44 -8.84
CA VAL A 348 12.56 -10.19 -8.76
C VAL A 348 13.78 -10.49 -7.92
N TYR A 349 14.94 -10.56 -8.55
CA TYR A 349 16.14 -11.12 -7.95
C TYR A 349 17.37 -10.32 -8.34
N GLN A 350 18.22 -10.01 -7.37
CA GLN A 350 19.52 -9.39 -7.62
C GLN A 350 20.54 -10.48 -7.90
N ARG A 351 21.17 -10.43 -9.08
CA ARG A 351 22.14 -11.43 -9.53
C ARG A 351 23.19 -10.79 -10.42
N GLU A 352 24.28 -11.51 -10.63
CA GLU A 352 25.25 -11.21 -11.67
C GLU A 352 24.72 -11.69 -13.02
N ASP A 353 25.03 -10.93 -14.07
CA ASP A 353 24.88 -11.38 -15.46
C ASP A 353 26.04 -12.31 -15.87
N ASP A 354 26.03 -12.77 -17.12
CA ASP A 354 27.07 -13.68 -17.65
C ASP A 354 28.48 -13.05 -17.69
N GLN A 355 28.60 -11.73 -17.49
CA GLN A 355 29.86 -10.98 -17.43
C GLN A 355 30.23 -10.57 -16.00
N GLY A 356 29.49 -11.01 -14.98
CA GLY A 356 29.73 -10.66 -13.58
C GLY A 356 29.19 -9.28 -13.17
N THR A 357 28.40 -8.61 -14.02
CA THR A 357 27.80 -7.31 -13.69
C THR A 357 26.55 -7.53 -12.84
N ILE A 358 26.52 -6.95 -11.64
CA ILE A 358 25.38 -7.07 -10.73
C ILE A 358 24.22 -6.21 -11.24
N GLY A 359 23.03 -6.81 -11.30
CA GLY A 359 21.79 -6.12 -11.61
C GLY A 359 20.57 -6.76 -10.95
N VAL A 360 19.43 -6.07 -11.01
CA VAL A 360 18.15 -6.59 -10.53
C VAL A 360 17.35 -7.11 -11.71
N SER A 361 17.23 -8.42 -11.81
CA SER A 361 16.52 -9.10 -12.88
C SER A 361 15.02 -9.18 -12.58
N LEU A 362 14.20 -8.78 -13.55
CA LEU A 362 12.75 -8.93 -13.54
C LEU A 362 12.31 -10.11 -14.43
N ALA A 363 11.73 -11.14 -13.82
CA ALA A 363 11.28 -12.32 -14.56
C ALA A 363 10.09 -12.01 -15.49
N ARG A 364 10.00 -12.72 -16.61
CA ARG A 364 8.91 -12.56 -17.60
C ARG A 364 7.52 -12.84 -17.01
N GLU A 365 7.46 -13.71 -16.02
CA GLU A 365 6.24 -14.11 -15.31
C GLU A 365 5.80 -13.12 -14.21
N LEU A 366 6.50 -12.00 -14.04
CA LEU A 366 6.21 -10.96 -13.04
C LEU A 366 4.74 -10.56 -12.98
N MET A 367 4.10 -10.35 -14.12
CA MET A 367 2.69 -9.94 -14.15
C MET A 367 1.75 -11.04 -13.65
N ALA A 368 2.04 -12.30 -13.97
CA ALA A 368 1.24 -13.43 -13.51
C ALA A 368 1.41 -13.65 -12.00
N VAL A 369 2.65 -13.62 -11.52
CA VAL A 369 2.99 -13.72 -10.08
C VAL A 369 2.35 -12.58 -9.29
N ALA A 370 2.39 -11.35 -9.82
CA ALA A 370 1.78 -10.19 -9.21
C ALA A 370 0.26 -10.30 -9.10
N GLY A 371 -0.41 -10.74 -10.17
CA GLY A 371 -1.85 -10.97 -10.17
C GLY A 371 -2.28 -12.03 -9.15
N ASP A 372 -1.50 -13.11 -9.03
CA ASP A 372 -1.74 -14.16 -8.04
C ASP A 372 -1.55 -13.69 -6.59
N ALA A 373 -0.53 -12.86 -6.34
CA ALA A 373 -0.28 -12.27 -5.03
C ALA A 373 -1.36 -11.25 -4.65
N LEU A 374 -1.79 -10.41 -5.61
CA LEU A 374 -2.91 -9.49 -5.45
C LEU A 374 -4.18 -10.24 -5.11
N LYS A 375 -4.52 -11.28 -5.88
CA LYS A 375 -5.70 -12.11 -5.63
C LYS A 375 -5.72 -12.69 -4.22
N THR A 376 -4.57 -13.15 -3.74
CA THR A 376 -4.43 -13.66 -2.37
C THR A 376 -4.65 -12.54 -1.35
N ASN A 377 -4.05 -11.37 -1.56
CA ASN A 377 -4.19 -10.21 -0.68
C ASN A 377 -5.65 -9.72 -0.60
N ILE A 378 -6.33 -9.51 -1.73
CA ILE A 378 -7.72 -9.02 -1.75
C ILE A 378 -8.71 -10.03 -1.18
N THR A 379 -8.43 -11.34 -1.29
CA THR A 379 -9.24 -12.39 -0.66
C THR A 379 -9.17 -12.30 0.87
N THR A 380 -8.02 -11.93 1.42
CA THR A 380 -7.84 -11.71 2.86
C THR A 380 -8.37 -10.35 3.31
N LEU A 381 -8.23 -9.31 2.48
CA LEU A 381 -8.71 -7.96 2.78
C LEU A 381 -10.24 -7.85 2.70
N GLY A 382 -10.88 -8.50 1.73
CA GLY A 382 -12.32 -8.37 1.44
C GLY A 382 -13.22 -8.48 2.69
N PRO A 383 -13.11 -9.54 3.51
CA PRO A 383 -13.90 -9.68 4.74
C PRO A 383 -13.69 -8.57 5.78
N LEU A 384 -12.59 -7.83 5.71
CA LEU A 384 -12.27 -6.74 6.65
C LEU A 384 -12.93 -5.42 6.26
N VAL A 385 -13.20 -5.20 4.97
CA VAL A 385 -13.52 -3.87 4.44
C VAL A 385 -14.83 -3.81 3.66
N LEU A 386 -15.27 -4.93 3.07
CA LEU A 386 -16.45 -4.95 2.23
C LEU A 386 -17.73 -4.98 3.07
N PRO A 387 -18.83 -4.35 2.59
CA PRO A 387 -20.16 -4.50 3.19
C PRO A 387 -20.62 -5.95 3.27
N PHE A 388 -21.50 -6.26 4.23
CA PHE A 388 -22.01 -7.61 4.44
C PHE A 388 -22.72 -8.21 3.19
N THR A 389 -23.40 -7.37 2.41
CA THR A 389 -24.07 -7.78 1.16
C THR A 389 -23.09 -8.35 0.14
N GLU A 390 -21.96 -7.67 -0.08
CA GLU A 390 -20.87 -8.11 -0.95
C GLU A 390 -20.22 -9.39 -0.42
N GLN A 391 -19.99 -9.48 0.90
CA GLN A 391 -19.44 -10.67 1.54
C GLN A 391 -20.36 -11.89 1.34
N LEU A 392 -21.68 -11.70 1.47
CA LEU A 392 -22.67 -12.75 1.27
C LEU A 392 -22.70 -13.21 -0.19
N MET A 393 -22.69 -12.28 -1.15
CA MET A 393 -22.67 -12.61 -2.58
C MET A 393 -21.42 -13.39 -2.98
N PHE A 394 -20.25 -12.97 -2.48
CA PHE A 394 -19.00 -13.68 -2.67
C PHE A 394 -19.06 -15.08 -2.06
N PHE A 395 -19.55 -15.21 -0.82
CA PHE A 395 -19.68 -16.49 -0.13
C PHE A 395 -20.66 -17.45 -0.83
N LEU A 396 -21.84 -16.98 -1.23
CA LEU A 396 -22.82 -17.76 -1.98
C LEU A 396 -22.24 -18.27 -3.31
N THR A 397 -21.47 -17.44 -4.00
CA THR A 397 -20.80 -17.82 -5.25
C THR A 397 -19.72 -18.88 -4.99
N LEU A 398 -18.95 -18.77 -3.91
CA LEU A 398 -17.98 -19.79 -3.49
C LEU A 398 -18.66 -21.12 -3.16
N VAL A 399 -19.79 -21.10 -2.44
CA VAL A 399 -20.58 -22.30 -2.11
C VAL A 399 -21.13 -22.94 -3.40
N ARG A 400 -21.74 -22.16 -4.30
CA ARG A 400 -22.22 -22.64 -5.61
C ARG A 400 -21.12 -23.30 -6.42
N LYS A 401 -19.92 -22.73 -6.44
CA LYS A 401 -18.79 -23.28 -7.18
C LYS A 401 -18.22 -24.55 -6.53
N LYS A 402 -18.09 -24.57 -5.19
CA LYS A 402 -17.39 -25.63 -4.46
C LYS A 402 -18.30 -26.83 -4.15
N VAL A 403 -19.54 -26.59 -3.77
CA VAL A 403 -20.52 -27.62 -3.37
C VAL A 403 -21.31 -28.11 -4.57
N PHE A 404 -21.84 -27.19 -5.39
CA PHE A 404 -22.70 -27.55 -6.51
C PHE A 404 -21.95 -27.82 -7.82
N LYS A 405 -20.60 -27.76 -7.81
CA LYS A 405 -19.72 -27.88 -9.00
C LYS A 405 -20.19 -27.04 -10.19
N ALA A 406 -20.91 -25.95 -9.92
CA ALA A 406 -21.52 -25.13 -10.95
C ALA A 406 -20.43 -24.30 -11.64
N ASN A 407 -20.50 -24.23 -12.98
CA ASN A 407 -19.51 -23.52 -13.80
C ASN A 407 -19.80 -22.01 -13.80
N VAL A 408 -19.84 -21.40 -12.61
CA VAL A 408 -20.18 -19.99 -12.41
C VAL A 408 -18.90 -19.16 -12.43
N LYS A 409 -18.92 -18.05 -13.18
CA LYS A 409 -17.85 -17.05 -13.12
C LYS A 409 -17.76 -16.55 -11.66
N PRO A 410 -16.59 -16.59 -11.03
CA PRO A 410 -16.41 -16.03 -9.70
C PRO A 410 -16.72 -14.56 -9.68
N TYR A 411 -17.33 -14.22 -8.57
CA TYR A 411 -17.64 -12.87 -8.22
C TYR A 411 -16.36 -12.15 -7.76
N ILE A 412 -16.03 -11.04 -8.42
CA ILE A 412 -15.01 -10.11 -7.97
C ILE A 412 -15.79 -9.06 -7.16
N PRO A 413 -15.57 -8.97 -5.83
CA PRO A 413 -16.26 -7.97 -5.03
C PRO A 413 -15.94 -6.56 -5.51
N ASP A 414 -16.93 -5.68 -5.43
CA ASP A 414 -16.72 -4.29 -5.81
C ASP A 414 -16.02 -3.52 -4.67
N PHE A 415 -14.70 -3.41 -4.76
CA PHE A 415 -13.90 -2.67 -3.78
C PHE A 415 -14.14 -1.16 -3.81
N LYS A 416 -14.78 -0.60 -4.84
CA LYS A 416 -15.17 0.82 -4.88
C LYS A 416 -16.25 1.14 -3.84
N LEU A 417 -16.98 0.14 -3.35
CA LEU A 417 -17.93 0.31 -2.25
C LEU A 417 -17.23 0.42 -0.88
N ALA A 418 -16.01 -0.11 -0.78
CA ALA A 418 -15.21 -0.08 0.44
C ALA A 418 -14.22 1.09 0.50
N PHE A 419 -13.85 1.66 -0.64
CA PHE A 419 -12.81 2.68 -0.74
C PHE A 419 -13.19 3.76 -1.74
N GLU A 420 -13.05 4.99 -1.30
CA GLU A 420 -13.19 6.19 -2.13
C GLU A 420 -11.90 6.47 -2.91
N HIS A 421 -10.72 6.17 -2.33
CA HIS A 421 -9.43 6.48 -2.96
C HIS A 421 -8.52 5.24 -3.04
N PHE A 422 -7.77 5.14 -4.13
CA PHE A 422 -6.84 4.06 -4.40
C PHE A 422 -5.44 4.61 -4.67
N CYS A 423 -4.45 4.08 -3.97
CA CYS A 423 -3.04 4.31 -4.22
C CYS A 423 -2.41 2.95 -4.57
N ILE A 424 -2.23 2.70 -5.86
CA ILE A 424 -1.65 1.47 -6.39
C ILE A 424 -0.22 1.76 -6.82
N HIS A 425 0.72 1.05 -6.20
CA HIS A 425 2.15 1.26 -6.43
C HIS A 425 2.49 1.38 -7.91
N ALA A 426 3.01 2.54 -8.28
CA ALA A 426 3.53 2.91 -9.59
C ALA A 426 4.83 2.14 -9.96
N GLY A 427 4.76 0.81 -10.07
CA GLY A 427 5.89 -0.02 -10.49
C GLY A 427 6.24 0.12 -11.97
N GLY A 428 5.27 0.56 -12.77
CA GLY A 428 5.34 0.75 -14.21
C GLY A 428 3.94 0.65 -14.85
N ARG A 429 3.79 1.16 -16.06
CA ARG A 429 2.48 1.22 -16.75
C ARG A 429 1.76 -0.13 -16.82
N GLY A 430 2.47 -1.21 -17.18
CA GLY A 430 1.87 -2.55 -17.31
C GLY A 430 1.29 -3.10 -16.01
N VAL A 431 1.89 -2.80 -14.86
CA VAL A 431 1.36 -3.20 -13.54
C VAL A 431 0.05 -2.46 -13.27
N LEU A 432 0.02 -1.13 -13.50
CA LEU A 432 -1.17 -0.32 -13.30
C LEU A 432 -2.33 -0.77 -14.19
N ASP A 433 -2.07 -1.02 -15.48
CA ASP A 433 -3.07 -1.50 -16.43
C ASP A 433 -3.69 -2.84 -15.98
N GLN A 434 -2.84 -3.74 -15.47
CA GLN A 434 -3.28 -5.05 -14.98
C GLN A 434 -4.10 -4.95 -13.70
N VAL A 435 -3.72 -4.09 -12.76
CA VAL A 435 -4.49 -3.86 -11.51
C VAL A 435 -5.83 -3.19 -11.83
N GLN A 436 -5.84 -2.18 -12.70
CA GLN A 436 -7.06 -1.50 -13.13
C GLN A 436 -8.08 -2.49 -13.71
N LYS A 437 -7.63 -3.35 -14.62
CA LYS A 437 -8.46 -4.39 -15.23
C LYS A 437 -8.97 -5.41 -14.21
N ASN A 438 -8.12 -5.85 -13.30
CA ASN A 438 -8.46 -6.89 -12.33
C ASN A 438 -9.42 -6.41 -11.24
N LEU A 439 -9.31 -5.15 -10.82
CA LEU A 439 -10.16 -4.54 -9.79
C LEU A 439 -11.34 -3.74 -10.40
N GLN A 440 -11.46 -3.71 -11.73
CA GLN A 440 -12.50 -2.96 -12.46
C GLN A 440 -12.57 -1.48 -12.05
N LEU A 441 -11.38 -0.87 -11.93
CA LEU A 441 -11.24 0.53 -11.52
C LEU A 441 -11.38 1.46 -12.74
N GLY A 442 -12.08 2.57 -12.53
CA GLY A 442 -12.16 3.66 -13.51
C GLY A 442 -10.90 4.53 -13.53
N ASP A 443 -10.74 5.35 -14.57
CA ASP A 443 -9.57 6.22 -14.76
C ASP A 443 -9.38 7.22 -13.62
N TRP A 444 -10.48 7.72 -13.03
CA TRP A 444 -10.44 8.59 -11.85
C TRP A 444 -9.71 7.94 -10.66
N HIS A 445 -9.89 6.64 -10.43
CA HIS A 445 -9.21 5.92 -9.35
C HIS A 445 -7.73 5.66 -9.67
N MET A 446 -7.39 5.51 -10.95
CA MET A 446 -6.02 5.23 -11.41
C MET A 446 -5.19 6.49 -11.61
N GLU A 447 -5.83 7.65 -11.70
CA GLU A 447 -5.19 8.93 -11.95
C GLU A 447 -4.05 9.24 -10.96
N PRO A 448 -4.20 9.10 -9.62
CA PRO A 448 -3.11 9.37 -8.70
C PRO A 448 -1.85 8.52 -8.99
N SER A 449 -2.02 7.22 -9.23
CA SER A 449 -0.92 6.29 -9.54
C SER A 449 -0.29 6.56 -10.91
N ARG A 450 -1.10 6.85 -11.94
CA ARG A 450 -0.60 7.16 -13.29
C ARG A 450 0.13 8.49 -13.34
N MET A 451 -0.43 9.52 -12.71
CA MET A 451 0.20 10.84 -12.70
C MET A 451 1.48 10.81 -11.85
N THR A 452 1.50 10.06 -10.74
CA THR A 452 2.73 9.85 -9.95
C THR A 452 3.82 9.18 -10.78
N LEU A 453 3.48 8.09 -11.50
CA LEU A 453 4.42 7.43 -12.40
C LEU A 453 4.97 8.40 -13.45
N HIS A 454 4.11 9.26 -14.00
CA HIS A 454 4.52 10.25 -14.98
C HIS A 454 5.43 11.32 -14.39
N ARG A 455 5.06 11.94 -13.28
CA ARG A 455 5.77 13.10 -12.71
C ARG A 455 7.05 12.72 -11.97
N PHE A 456 7.04 11.62 -11.24
CA PHE A 456 8.12 11.23 -10.32
C PHE A 456 8.77 9.90 -10.69
N GLY A 457 8.17 9.10 -11.58
CA GLY A 457 8.64 7.76 -11.90
C GLY A 457 8.41 6.76 -10.77
N ASN A 458 9.09 5.62 -10.84
CA ASN A 458 9.03 4.61 -9.79
C ASN A 458 10.03 4.95 -8.68
N THR A 459 9.55 5.55 -7.59
CA THR A 459 10.33 5.87 -6.37
C THR A 459 10.29 4.73 -5.33
N SER A 460 10.14 3.49 -5.82
CA SER A 460 10.13 2.24 -5.05
C SER A 460 9.11 2.26 -3.90
N SER A 461 9.55 2.08 -2.66
CA SER A 461 8.72 1.97 -1.47
C SER A 461 8.01 3.27 -1.08
N SER A 462 8.43 4.40 -1.65
CA SER A 462 7.83 5.71 -1.38
C SER A 462 6.70 6.09 -2.35
N SER A 463 6.53 5.43 -3.50
CA SER A 463 5.59 5.85 -4.56
C SER A 463 4.16 6.09 -4.05
N LEU A 464 3.67 5.20 -3.18
CA LEU A 464 2.32 5.29 -2.61
C LEU A 464 2.04 6.59 -1.85
N TRP A 465 3.07 7.23 -1.32
CA TRP A 465 2.94 8.49 -0.58
C TRP A 465 2.85 9.68 -1.52
N TYR A 466 3.53 9.66 -2.67
CA TYR A 466 3.32 10.63 -3.73
C TYR A 466 1.92 10.52 -4.32
N GLU A 467 1.38 9.30 -4.43
CA GLU A 467 0.00 9.05 -4.88
C GLU A 467 -1.03 9.60 -3.89
N LEU A 468 -0.81 9.40 -2.59
CA LEU A 468 -1.67 10.00 -1.56
C LEU A 468 -1.56 11.53 -1.55
N ALA A 469 -0.33 12.06 -1.66
CA ALA A 469 -0.08 13.49 -1.77
C ALA A 469 -0.78 14.11 -2.98
N TYR A 470 -0.87 13.40 -4.11
CA TYR A 470 -1.61 13.85 -5.28
C TYR A 470 -3.10 14.03 -4.97
N SER A 471 -3.71 13.03 -4.33
CA SER A 471 -5.12 13.09 -3.92
C SER A 471 -5.39 14.21 -2.91
N GLU A 472 -4.47 14.44 -1.96
CA GLU A 472 -4.53 15.60 -1.04
C GLU A 472 -4.43 16.92 -1.81
N ALA A 473 -3.47 17.05 -2.74
CA ALA A 473 -3.24 18.27 -3.50
C ALA A 473 -4.40 18.62 -4.42
N LYS A 474 -5.12 17.61 -4.95
CA LYS A 474 -6.37 17.80 -5.69
C LYS A 474 -7.57 18.19 -4.81
N GLY A 475 -7.41 18.18 -3.48
CA GLY A 475 -8.52 18.39 -2.56
C GLY A 475 -9.60 17.31 -2.64
N ARG A 476 -9.23 16.09 -3.06
CA ARG A 476 -10.18 14.97 -3.23
C ARG A 476 -10.55 14.28 -1.92
N VAL A 477 -9.71 14.40 -0.90
CA VAL A 477 -9.83 13.63 0.34
C VAL A 477 -10.68 14.38 1.36
N LEU A 478 -11.87 13.85 1.63
CA LEU A 478 -12.81 14.36 2.62
C LEU A 478 -12.71 13.56 3.93
N GLY A 479 -13.18 14.16 5.03
CA GLY A 479 -13.25 13.50 6.32
C GLY A 479 -14.21 12.32 6.28
N GLY A 480 -13.72 11.15 6.70
CA GLY A 480 -14.45 9.88 6.63
C GLY A 480 -14.05 9.00 5.45
N ASP A 481 -13.45 9.56 4.40
CA ASP A 481 -13.02 8.81 3.22
C ASP A 481 -12.01 7.71 3.58
N ARG A 482 -12.08 6.61 2.85
CA ARG A 482 -11.18 5.47 3.01
C ARG A 482 -10.23 5.40 1.83
N VAL A 483 -8.95 5.31 2.14
CA VAL A 483 -7.87 5.20 1.17
C VAL A 483 -7.26 3.81 1.25
N TRP A 484 -7.15 3.13 0.12
CA TRP A 484 -6.48 1.85 0.02
C TRP A 484 -5.13 1.97 -0.69
N GLN A 485 -4.06 1.69 0.04
CA GLN A 485 -2.71 1.55 -0.50
C GLN A 485 -2.40 0.09 -0.82
N ILE A 486 -1.91 -0.19 -2.03
CA ILE A 486 -1.51 -1.52 -2.51
C ILE A 486 -0.09 -1.47 -3.06
N ALA A 487 0.82 -2.27 -2.50
CA ALA A 487 2.19 -2.36 -3.00
C ALA A 487 2.65 -3.79 -3.29
N PHE A 488 3.57 -3.88 -4.26
CA PHE A 488 4.20 -5.12 -4.71
C PHE A 488 5.70 -5.08 -4.44
N GLY A 489 6.32 -6.22 -4.13
CA GLY A 489 7.76 -6.28 -3.84
C GLY A 489 8.34 -7.68 -4.03
N SER A 490 9.66 -7.81 -3.93
CA SER A 490 10.42 -9.05 -4.17
C SER A 490 10.09 -10.18 -3.17
N GLY A 491 10.36 -11.43 -3.57
CA GLY A 491 10.04 -12.65 -2.82
C GLY A 491 8.57 -13.07 -2.96
N PHE A 492 7.96 -12.87 -4.11
CA PHE A 492 6.91 -11.89 -4.32
C PHE A 492 5.94 -11.59 -3.17
N LYS A 493 5.82 -10.31 -2.83
CA LYS A 493 4.97 -9.78 -1.75
C LYS A 493 3.89 -8.88 -2.33
N CYS A 494 2.70 -8.92 -1.74
CA CYS A 494 1.62 -7.97 -1.99
C CYS A 494 1.05 -7.52 -0.65
N ASN A 495 1.14 -6.23 -0.35
CA ASN A 495 0.75 -5.68 0.94
C ASN A 495 -0.26 -4.55 0.76
N SER A 496 -1.22 -4.50 1.69
CA SER A 496 -2.29 -3.51 1.70
C SER A 496 -2.31 -2.75 3.02
N ALA A 497 -2.49 -1.43 2.95
CA ALA A 497 -2.83 -0.57 4.09
C ALA A 497 -4.13 0.18 3.79
N VAL A 498 -5.01 0.22 4.79
CA VAL A 498 -6.30 0.90 4.73
C VAL A 498 -6.30 2.04 5.73
N TRP A 499 -6.50 3.24 5.21
CA TRP A 499 -6.55 4.47 5.97
C TRP A 499 -7.97 5.03 5.95
N ARG A 500 -8.36 5.70 7.03
CA ARG A 500 -9.57 6.52 7.10
C ARG A 500 -9.18 7.96 7.38
N ALA A 501 -9.57 8.89 6.54
CA ALA A 501 -9.36 10.33 6.75
C ALA A 501 -10.15 10.77 7.99
N LEU A 502 -9.49 11.46 8.91
CA LEU A 502 -10.11 11.93 10.16
C LEU A 502 -10.70 13.34 10.02
N ARG A 503 -10.28 14.07 8.99
CA ARG A 503 -10.70 15.44 8.69
C ARG A 503 -10.59 15.69 7.18
N ASN A 504 -11.25 16.74 6.72
CA ASN A 504 -11.05 17.23 5.36
C ASN A 504 -9.61 17.70 5.19
N ILE A 505 -8.96 17.32 4.09
CA ILE A 505 -7.60 17.78 3.77
C ILE A 505 -7.73 18.85 2.68
N PRO A 506 -7.70 20.15 3.05
CA PRO A 506 -7.86 21.21 2.06
C PRO A 506 -6.63 21.28 1.15
N ALA A 507 -6.85 21.60 -0.12
CA ALA A 507 -5.77 21.78 -1.09
C ALA A 507 -4.73 22.82 -0.63
N SER A 508 -5.14 23.84 0.15
CA SER A 508 -4.26 24.88 0.68
C SER A 508 -3.28 24.42 1.76
N GLN A 509 -3.52 23.29 2.45
CA GLN A 509 -2.54 22.71 3.39
C GLN A 509 -1.39 22.00 2.68
N SER A 510 -1.37 22.03 1.34
CA SER A 510 -0.37 21.37 0.50
C SER A 510 0.91 22.18 0.29
N GLN A 511 1.22 23.20 1.09
CA GLN A 511 2.44 24.02 0.86
C GLN A 511 3.73 23.19 0.82
N ASN A 512 3.83 22.13 1.64
CA ASN A 512 4.96 21.19 1.67
C ASN A 512 4.69 19.89 0.88
N ASN A 513 3.65 19.87 0.04
CA ASN A 513 3.31 18.73 -0.80
C ASN A 513 4.19 18.72 -2.06
N PRO A 514 4.73 17.57 -2.50
CA PRO A 514 5.58 17.49 -3.69
C PRO A 514 4.87 17.95 -4.99
N TRP A 515 3.54 18.05 -4.99
CA TRP A 515 2.73 18.48 -6.11
C TRP A 515 2.37 19.96 -6.11
N ALA A 516 2.71 20.72 -5.06
CA ALA A 516 2.16 22.05 -4.81
C ALA A 516 2.29 23.03 -5.99
N ASP A 517 3.42 22.97 -6.70
CA ASP A 517 3.75 23.84 -7.83
C ASP A 517 3.22 23.33 -9.18
N SER A 518 2.85 22.04 -9.27
CA SER A 518 2.57 21.39 -10.56
C SER A 518 1.18 20.76 -10.62
N ILE A 519 0.42 20.71 -9.52
CA ILE A 519 -0.87 20.00 -9.45
C ILE A 519 -1.91 20.48 -10.47
N ASN A 520 -1.85 21.77 -10.86
CA ASN A 520 -2.77 22.36 -11.84
C ASN A 520 -2.50 21.88 -13.28
N CYS A 521 -1.28 21.41 -13.56
CA CYS A 521 -0.89 20.86 -14.87
C CYS A 521 -1.35 19.40 -15.05
N TYR A 522 -1.89 18.78 -14.01
CA TYR A 522 -2.37 17.40 -14.02
C TYR A 522 -3.90 17.34 -13.93
N PRO A 523 -4.56 16.28 -14.44
CA PRO A 523 -3.97 15.17 -15.17
C PRO A 523 -3.54 15.60 -16.57
N ILE A 524 -2.40 15.07 -17.02
CA ILE A 524 -2.05 15.13 -18.43
C ILE A 524 -3.04 14.26 -19.22
N LYS A 525 -3.59 14.78 -20.32
CA LYS A 525 -4.41 13.97 -21.22
C LYS A 525 -3.49 12.94 -21.86
N ALA A 526 -3.78 11.65 -21.65
CA ALA A 526 -2.99 10.59 -22.27
C ALA A 526 -3.00 10.77 -23.79
N GLU A 527 -1.82 10.79 -24.41
CA GLU A 527 -1.73 10.63 -25.86
C GLU A 527 -2.37 9.29 -26.23
N SER A 528 -3.20 9.30 -27.28
CA SER A 528 -3.98 8.13 -27.64
C SER A 528 -3.04 6.94 -27.92
N PRO A 529 -3.44 5.69 -27.59
CA PRO A 529 -2.67 4.50 -27.96
C PRO A 529 -2.36 4.39 -29.46
N ALA A 530 -3.17 5.04 -30.32
CA ALA A 530 -2.99 5.06 -31.76
C ALA A 530 -1.82 5.95 -32.21
N THR A 531 -1.51 7.02 -31.46
CA THR A 531 -0.42 7.95 -31.80
C THR A 531 0.96 7.35 -31.52
N MET A 532 1.08 6.49 -30.49
CA MET A 532 2.34 5.82 -30.12
C MET A 532 2.58 4.46 -30.81
N GLN A 533 1.62 3.93 -31.58
CA GLN A 533 1.88 2.76 -32.45
C GLN A 533 2.51 3.16 -33.78
N ALA A 534 2.46 4.45 -34.13
CA ALA A 534 3.04 5.01 -35.36
C ALA A 534 4.50 5.48 -35.18
N LEU A 535 5.05 5.39 -33.97
CA LEU A 535 6.45 5.64 -33.58
C LEU A 535 7.07 4.35 -33.02
#